data_AF-A0A2E9QRB4-F1
#
_entry.id   AF-A0A2E9QRB4-F1
#
_cell.length_a   1.000
_cell.length_b   1.000
_cell.length_c   1.000
_cell.angle_alpha   90.00
_cell.angle_beta   90.00
_cell.angle_gamma   90.00
#
_symmetry.space_group_name_H-M   'P 1'
#
loop_
_entity.id
_entity.type
_entity.pdbx_description
1 polymer ?
#
loop_
_entity_poly.entity_id
_entity_poly.type
_entity_poly.pdbx_seq_one_letter_code
_entity_poly.pdbx_strand_id
1 'polypeptide(L)'
;MSTCLIITTGQTDVQLVIEGERFELEKNVCACLHHEIENRQDWTLINAQNITKAKSRKKNLPEGPFELCTPKLDAVTCYLDERDLMPTSVLILETRRDATKAKGDPRYAGAILEKRLEQFGVQDIRREAYLTGDKRLEGSDTSYDSIVRQDVVECLDKAIKNLLQSSDVDNVVVAARSGMPVVANLIEEIVRLHTPQGKTPTFLEIPDATKTGTSTHDQAIEREPGYDPIESYQARHRALELIENGNLLGAWGAVQHLHNHTASEWTNVVEWLACFASSRPMPSHWKQDILVLEHDKMAVRAALRVELALRAGDIPRAVHGTIAFFEAAFWDWLLQYDFSQETGCSKLGGSISDGFTFQQDHPTKEQEKRFREKNENSGKWYINDFARGIKPWLHKLNKPALGKLWKAQKWQVRNLRNDVAHNEPTQALMDQAAAKMSAAKLWSSSASPQSFLSQTLVKGVLSELGVDKPEDLLSGLLKEIRCRLLEPDVK
;
A
#
# COMPACT_ATOMS: atom_id res chain seq x y z
N MET A 1 27.96 -17.42 1.35
CA MET A 1 26.64 -16.78 1.43
C MET A 1 25.93 -17.32 2.65
N SER A 2 25.28 -16.47 3.44
CA SER A 2 24.46 -16.91 4.58
C SER A 2 23.01 -17.04 4.16
N THR A 3 22.44 -18.24 4.35
CA THR A 3 21.02 -18.50 4.08
C THR A 3 20.31 -18.79 5.40
N CYS A 4 19.23 -18.06 5.66
CA CYS A 4 18.30 -18.34 6.75
C CYS A 4 17.09 -19.11 6.23
N LEU A 5 16.73 -20.19 6.91
CA LEU A 5 15.48 -20.91 6.66
C LEU A 5 14.52 -20.72 7.84
N ILE A 6 13.29 -20.31 7.56
CA ILE A 6 12.19 -20.26 8.54
C ILE A 6 11.17 -21.31 8.15
N ILE A 7 10.90 -22.27 9.05
CA ILE A 7 10.00 -23.40 8.79
C ILE A 7 8.98 -23.56 9.91
N THR A 8 7.76 -23.96 9.57
CA THR A 8 6.74 -24.32 10.56
C THR A 8 6.53 -25.82 10.63
N THR A 9 6.11 -26.31 11.79
CA THR A 9 5.72 -27.71 11.96
C THR A 9 4.22 -27.92 11.77
N GLY A 10 3.86 -29.03 11.16
CA GLY A 10 2.51 -29.50 10.92
C GLY A 10 2.37 -31.01 11.06
N GLN A 11 1.14 -31.49 10.92
CA GLN A 11 0.79 -32.91 11.14
C GLN A 11 1.42 -33.88 10.13
N THR A 12 1.91 -33.38 9.00
CA THR A 12 2.41 -34.22 7.89
C THR A 12 3.91 -34.09 7.66
N ASP A 13 4.61 -33.25 8.43
CA ASP A 13 6.06 -33.06 8.31
C ASP A 13 6.86 -34.22 8.89
N VAL A 14 6.26 -35.04 9.76
CA VAL A 14 6.86 -36.27 10.28
C VAL A 14 5.97 -37.45 9.90
N GLN A 15 6.58 -38.45 9.27
CA GLN A 15 5.88 -39.64 8.79
C GLN A 15 6.63 -40.90 9.23
N LEU A 16 5.86 -41.95 9.55
CA LEU A 16 6.39 -43.25 9.93
C LEU A 16 6.75 -44.04 8.67
N VAL A 17 7.90 -44.72 8.65
CA VAL A 17 8.26 -45.60 7.54
C VAL A 17 8.19 -47.06 7.98
N ILE A 18 7.47 -47.87 7.21
CA ILE A 18 7.33 -49.32 7.39
C ILE A 18 7.47 -49.96 6.02
N GLU A 19 8.35 -50.96 5.88
CA GLU A 19 8.48 -51.77 4.66
C GLU A 19 8.69 -50.94 3.38
N GLY A 20 9.39 -49.80 3.48
CA GLY A 20 9.66 -48.92 2.33
C GLY A 20 8.50 -48.01 1.91
N GLU A 21 7.45 -47.90 2.73
CA GLU A 21 6.35 -46.95 2.56
C GLU A 21 6.29 -45.95 3.71
N ARG A 22 6.03 -44.67 3.40
CA ARG A 22 5.82 -43.61 4.40
C ARG A 22 4.33 -43.40 4.68
N PHE A 23 3.98 -43.29 5.95
CA PHE A 23 2.62 -43.16 6.45
C PHE A 23 2.46 -41.88 7.27
N GLU A 24 1.41 -41.12 6.97
CA GLU A 24 0.99 -40.04 7.85
C GLU A 24 0.47 -40.58 9.18
N LEU A 25 0.74 -39.85 10.26
CA LEU A 25 0.15 -40.15 11.56
C LEU A 25 -1.34 -39.77 11.56
N GLU A 26 -2.14 -40.56 12.26
CA GLU A 26 -3.57 -40.32 12.37
C GLU A 26 -3.86 -39.06 13.19
N LYS A 27 -4.71 -38.17 12.65
CA LYS A 27 -4.90 -36.81 13.17
C LYS A 27 -5.45 -36.78 14.61
N ASN A 28 -6.26 -37.76 15.00
CA ASN A 28 -6.91 -37.79 16.31
C ASN A 28 -6.04 -38.42 17.42
N VAL A 29 -4.84 -38.91 17.09
CA VAL A 29 -3.88 -39.48 18.04
C VAL A 29 -2.44 -38.97 17.79
N CYS A 30 -2.27 -38.04 16.85
CA CYS A 30 -0.97 -37.48 16.45
C CYS A 30 -0.16 -36.98 17.66
N ALA A 31 -0.77 -36.24 18.58
CA ALA A 31 -0.08 -35.73 19.76
C ALA A 31 0.35 -36.83 20.73
N CYS A 32 -0.43 -37.92 20.85
CA CYS A 32 -0.04 -39.08 21.64
C CYS A 32 1.12 -39.83 20.98
N LEU A 33 1.09 -40.02 19.66
CA LEU A 33 2.16 -40.67 18.92
C LEU A 33 3.46 -39.85 19.00
N HIS A 34 3.40 -38.53 18.84
CA HIS A 34 4.57 -37.66 19.04
C HIS A 34 5.12 -37.73 20.46
N HIS A 35 4.26 -37.84 21.47
CA HIS A 35 4.71 -38.04 22.85
C HIS A 35 5.39 -39.40 23.05
N GLU A 36 4.90 -40.45 22.40
CA GLU A 36 5.53 -41.76 22.43
C GLU A 36 6.89 -41.75 21.72
N ILE A 37 7.00 -41.08 20.56
CA ILE A 37 8.27 -40.88 19.82
C ILE A 37 9.30 -40.13 20.69
N GLU A 38 8.86 -39.10 21.42
CA GLU A 38 9.70 -38.34 22.36
C GLU A 38 10.27 -39.24 23.46
N ASN A 39 9.43 -40.12 24.02
CA ASN A 39 9.80 -40.98 25.14
C ASN A 39 10.67 -42.19 24.75
N ARG A 40 10.44 -42.80 23.58
CA ARG A 40 11.08 -44.08 23.24
C ARG A 40 12.52 -43.95 22.72
N GLN A 41 12.85 -42.86 22.02
CA GLN A 41 14.17 -42.59 21.41
C GLN A 41 14.78 -43.70 20.53
N ASP A 42 14.07 -44.81 20.28
CA ASP A 42 14.47 -46.00 19.52
C ASP A 42 14.16 -45.86 18.03
N TRP A 43 14.31 -44.65 17.49
CA TRP A 43 13.97 -44.33 16.10
C TRP A 43 15.13 -43.71 15.34
N THR A 44 15.13 -43.91 14.03
CA THR A 44 16.11 -43.36 13.09
C THR A 44 15.44 -42.51 12.02
N LEU A 45 16.17 -41.55 11.48
CA LEU A 45 15.72 -40.71 10.36
C LEU A 45 16.27 -41.24 9.04
N ILE A 46 15.39 -41.33 8.05
CA ILE A 46 15.73 -41.72 6.68
C ILE A 46 15.19 -40.70 5.68
N ASN A 47 15.77 -40.70 4.48
CA ASN A 47 15.39 -39.78 3.40
C ASN A 47 14.07 -40.22 2.74
N ALA A 48 13.10 -39.31 2.64
CA ALA A 48 11.81 -39.57 2.04
C ALA A 48 11.81 -39.62 0.49
N GLN A 49 12.85 -39.14 -0.19
CA GLN A 49 12.89 -38.97 -1.64
C GLN A 49 12.72 -40.26 -2.45
N ASN A 50 12.97 -41.42 -1.86
CA ASN A 50 12.84 -42.72 -2.53
C ASN A 50 11.74 -43.60 -1.91
N ILE A 51 10.87 -43.00 -1.09
CA ILE A 51 9.86 -43.71 -0.30
C ILE A 51 8.48 -43.34 -0.79
N THR A 52 7.68 -44.36 -1.12
CA THR A 52 6.31 -44.17 -1.63
C THR A 52 5.38 -43.77 -0.49
N LYS A 53 4.51 -42.79 -0.75
CA LYS A 53 3.49 -42.37 0.23
C LYS A 53 2.30 -43.34 0.23
N ALA A 54 2.04 -43.95 1.38
CA ALA A 54 0.85 -44.76 1.57
C ALA A 54 -0.42 -43.89 1.65
N LYS A 55 -1.55 -44.43 1.19
CA LYS A 55 -2.87 -43.78 1.29
C LYS A 55 -3.47 -43.84 2.69
N SER A 56 -3.03 -44.79 3.51
CA SER A 56 -3.54 -45.02 4.86
C SER A 56 -2.74 -44.23 5.90
N ARG A 57 -3.39 -43.97 7.04
CA ARG A 57 -2.77 -43.32 8.21
C ARG A 57 -2.49 -44.34 9.30
N LYS A 58 -1.44 -44.12 10.09
CA LYS A 58 -1.07 -45.01 11.20
C LYS A 58 -1.54 -44.44 12.53
N LYS A 59 -2.11 -45.33 13.36
CA LYS A 59 -2.68 -45.00 14.67
C LYS A 59 -1.78 -45.41 15.84
N ASN A 60 -0.80 -46.28 15.59
CA ASN A 60 0.12 -46.85 16.57
C ASN A 60 1.53 -46.86 15.99
N LEU A 61 2.54 -46.79 16.86
CA LEU A 61 3.92 -47.04 16.50
C LEU A 61 4.22 -48.55 16.48
N PRO A 62 5.22 -49.01 15.70
CA PRO A 62 5.67 -50.40 15.73
C PRO A 62 6.25 -50.78 17.10
N GLU A 63 6.20 -52.07 17.44
CA GLU A 63 6.94 -52.61 18.57
C GLU A 63 8.44 -52.68 18.23
N GLY A 64 9.29 -52.10 19.08
CA GLY A 64 10.74 -52.02 18.84
C GLY A 64 11.16 -50.90 17.88
N PRO A 65 12.43 -50.90 17.43
CA PRO A 65 12.99 -49.79 16.66
C PRO A 65 12.23 -49.51 15.36
N PHE A 66 12.07 -48.23 15.02
CA PHE A 66 11.31 -47.80 13.83
C PHE A 66 11.94 -46.62 13.11
N GLU A 67 11.54 -46.42 11.85
CA GLU A 67 12.07 -45.36 11.00
C GLU A 67 11.07 -44.21 10.85
N LEU A 68 11.59 -42.99 10.83
CA LEU A 68 10.85 -41.77 10.57
C LEU A 68 11.45 -41.06 9.35
N CYS A 69 10.63 -40.30 8.63
CA CYS A 69 11.11 -39.41 7.57
C CYS A 69 10.44 -38.03 7.69
N THR A 70 11.06 -37.03 7.06
CA THR A 70 10.62 -35.63 7.09
C THR A 70 10.43 -35.09 5.69
N PRO A 71 9.41 -35.58 4.96
CA PRO A 71 9.37 -35.45 3.51
C PRO A 71 9.33 -34.02 2.99
N LYS A 72 8.70 -33.11 3.74
CA LYS A 72 8.65 -31.69 3.35
C LYS A 72 9.96 -30.97 3.62
N LEU A 73 10.65 -31.29 4.71
CA LEU A 73 12.00 -30.77 4.97
C LEU A 73 13.01 -31.35 3.96
N ASP A 74 12.89 -32.63 3.61
CA ASP A 74 13.72 -33.27 2.58
C ASP A 74 13.50 -32.61 1.21
N ALA A 75 12.26 -32.21 0.89
CA ALA A 75 11.94 -31.46 -0.32
C ALA A 75 12.57 -30.05 -0.34
N VAL A 76 12.48 -29.32 0.78
CA VAL A 76 13.10 -27.99 0.93
C VAL A 76 14.61 -28.07 0.83
N THR A 77 15.23 -29.03 1.53
CA THR A 77 16.70 -29.21 1.49
C THR A 77 17.19 -29.62 0.10
N CYS A 78 16.47 -30.49 -0.62
CA CYS A 78 16.78 -30.79 -2.02
C CYS A 78 16.78 -29.53 -2.90
N TYR A 79 15.72 -28.72 -2.78
CA TYR A 79 15.57 -27.48 -3.54
C TYR A 79 16.72 -26.49 -3.25
N LEU A 80 17.17 -26.42 -2.00
CA LEU A 80 18.27 -25.53 -1.58
C LEU A 80 19.64 -26.07 -2.01
N ASP A 81 19.87 -27.38 -1.90
CA ASP A 81 21.11 -28.03 -2.31
C ASP A 81 21.36 -27.87 -3.81
N GLU A 82 20.33 -28.07 -4.64
CA GLU A 82 20.38 -27.84 -6.10
C GLU A 82 20.77 -26.39 -6.49
N ARG A 83 20.63 -25.44 -5.56
CA ARG A 83 20.93 -24.01 -5.77
C ARG A 83 22.17 -23.53 -5.02
N ASP A 84 22.89 -24.41 -4.32
CA ASP A 84 24.01 -24.05 -3.43
C ASP A 84 23.59 -23.03 -2.34
N LEU A 85 22.37 -23.20 -1.81
CA LEU A 85 21.74 -22.32 -0.83
C LEU A 85 21.47 -23.01 0.51
N MET A 86 22.24 -24.04 0.86
CA MET A 86 22.05 -24.76 2.13
C MET A 86 22.08 -23.80 3.34
N PRO A 87 21.11 -23.92 4.27
CA PRO A 87 20.91 -22.92 5.31
C PRO A 87 22.03 -22.97 6.34
N THR A 88 22.58 -21.80 6.68
CA THR A 88 23.55 -21.63 7.77
C THR A 88 22.87 -21.52 9.13
N SER A 89 21.62 -21.03 9.14
CA SER A 89 20.81 -20.88 10.34
C SER A 89 19.34 -21.15 10.06
N VAL A 90 18.65 -21.79 11.00
CA VAL A 90 17.25 -22.22 10.85
C VAL A 90 16.43 -21.83 12.07
N LEU A 91 15.24 -21.28 11.85
CA LEU A 91 14.22 -21.11 12.86
C LEU A 91 13.06 -22.05 12.58
N ILE A 92 12.81 -22.96 13.52
CA ILE A 92 11.68 -23.88 13.53
C ILE A 92 10.62 -23.30 14.47
N LEU A 93 9.49 -22.94 13.88
CA LEU A 93 8.31 -22.45 14.60
C LEU A 93 7.37 -23.63 14.86
N GLU A 94 7.24 -24.01 16.13
CA GLU A 94 6.53 -25.22 16.53
C GLU A 94 5.39 -24.96 17.51
N THR A 95 4.55 -25.99 17.69
CA THR A 95 3.56 -26.05 18.76
C THR A 95 3.95 -27.16 19.73
N ARG A 96 3.68 -26.95 21.03
CA ARG A 96 3.89 -27.93 22.11
C ARG A 96 2.67 -27.97 23.03
N ARG A 97 1.51 -28.31 22.46
CA ARG A 97 0.27 -28.38 23.22
C ARG A 97 0.11 -29.72 23.91
N ASP A 98 -0.68 -29.74 24.98
CA ASP A 98 -1.01 -30.93 25.74
C ASP A 98 -1.74 -31.94 24.85
N ALA A 99 -1.24 -33.17 24.79
CA ALA A 99 -1.79 -34.23 23.95
C ALA A 99 -3.25 -34.58 24.27
N THR A 100 -3.68 -34.37 25.52
CA THR A 100 -5.06 -34.60 25.95
C THR A 100 -6.02 -33.50 25.47
N LYS A 101 -5.52 -32.27 25.32
CA LYS A 101 -6.30 -31.09 24.93
C LYS A 101 -6.26 -30.84 23.41
N ALA A 102 -5.14 -31.16 22.77
CA ALA A 102 -4.90 -30.95 21.35
C ALA A 102 -4.41 -32.24 20.69
N LYS A 103 -5.31 -33.21 20.52
CA LYS A 103 -5.00 -34.55 19.99
C LYS A 103 -4.28 -34.58 18.62
N GLY A 104 -4.48 -33.54 17.82
CA GLY A 104 -3.83 -33.36 16.51
C GLY A 104 -2.56 -32.51 16.53
N ASP A 105 -2.03 -32.16 17.69
CA ASP A 105 -0.83 -31.33 17.77
C ASP A 105 0.44 -32.10 17.35
N PRO A 106 1.25 -31.60 16.41
CA PRO A 106 2.53 -32.20 16.03
C PRO A 106 3.62 -31.87 17.06
N ARG A 107 3.32 -32.08 18.36
CA ARG A 107 4.00 -31.48 19.51
C ARG A 107 5.51 -31.74 19.65
N TYR A 108 6.02 -32.73 18.92
CA TYR A 108 7.43 -33.12 18.93
C TYR A 108 8.07 -33.07 17.54
N ALA A 109 7.35 -32.56 16.53
CA ALA A 109 7.85 -32.50 15.16
C ALA A 109 9.09 -31.61 15.04
N GLY A 110 9.16 -30.47 15.74
CA GLY A 110 10.31 -29.57 15.61
C GLY A 110 11.61 -30.18 16.12
N ALA A 111 11.58 -31.03 17.15
CA ALA A 111 12.74 -31.80 17.61
C ALA A 111 13.23 -32.81 16.56
N ILE A 112 12.31 -33.42 15.82
CA ILE A 112 12.62 -34.38 14.75
C ILE A 112 13.21 -33.66 13.55
N LEU A 113 12.65 -32.50 13.19
CA LEU A 113 13.18 -31.64 12.12
C LEU A 113 14.57 -31.08 12.47
N GLU A 114 14.80 -30.67 13.72
CA GLU A 114 16.12 -30.25 14.21
C GLU A 114 17.16 -31.37 14.02
N LYS A 115 16.90 -32.59 14.51
CA LYS A 115 17.81 -33.73 14.28
C LYS A 115 18.04 -34.02 12.80
N ARG A 116 17.05 -33.81 11.94
CA ARG A 116 17.21 -33.98 10.49
C ARG A 116 18.13 -32.91 9.89
N LEU A 117 17.96 -31.64 10.29
CA LEU A 117 18.82 -30.53 9.86
C LEU A 117 20.27 -30.71 10.31
N GLU A 118 20.49 -31.25 11.51
CA GLU A 118 21.82 -31.63 12.01
C GLU A 118 22.48 -32.68 11.09
N GLN A 119 21.72 -33.68 10.58
CA GLN A 119 22.23 -34.65 9.60
C GLN A 119 22.64 -34.01 8.27
N PHE A 120 22.05 -32.86 7.92
CA PHE A 120 22.43 -32.05 6.77
C PHE A 120 23.57 -31.06 7.08
N GLY A 121 24.13 -31.08 8.30
CA GLY A 121 25.27 -30.25 8.69
C GLY A 121 24.93 -28.83 9.15
N VAL A 122 23.64 -28.52 9.38
CA VAL A 122 23.22 -27.21 9.90
C VAL A 122 23.59 -27.09 11.37
N GLN A 123 24.22 -25.98 11.76
CA GLN A 123 24.72 -25.78 13.14
C GLN A 123 23.88 -24.83 14.00
N ASP A 124 23.39 -23.71 13.45
CA ASP A 124 22.53 -22.77 14.19
C ASP A 124 21.05 -23.10 13.96
N ILE A 125 20.50 -23.97 14.80
CA ILE A 125 19.08 -24.35 14.75
C ILE A 125 18.41 -23.83 16.02
N ARG A 126 17.36 -23.03 15.83
CA ARG A 126 16.56 -22.47 16.93
C ARG A 126 15.14 -23.00 16.81
N ARG A 127 14.57 -23.44 17.93
CA ARG A 127 13.16 -23.85 18.04
C ARG A 127 12.42 -22.88 18.92
N GLU A 128 11.29 -22.38 18.42
CA GLU A 128 10.41 -21.50 19.20
C GLU A 128 9.00 -22.07 19.21
N ALA A 129 8.48 -22.30 20.41
CA ALA A 129 7.13 -22.83 20.61
C ALA A 129 6.14 -21.67 20.82
N TYR A 130 5.36 -21.34 19.79
CA TYR A 130 4.42 -20.22 19.83
C TYR A 130 3.05 -20.59 20.44
N LEU A 131 2.75 -21.88 20.57
CA LEU A 131 1.60 -22.39 21.34
C LEU A 131 2.05 -23.52 22.27
N THR A 132 1.78 -23.39 23.57
CA THR A 132 2.19 -24.34 24.60
C THR A 132 1.05 -24.69 25.55
N GLY A 133 1.10 -25.89 26.14
CA GLY A 133 0.10 -26.33 27.12
C GLY A 133 -1.30 -26.46 26.52
N ASP A 134 -2.32 -25.87 27.15
CA ASP A 134 -3.70 -25.88 26.66
C ASP A 134 -4.07 -24.64 25.83
N LYS A 135 -3.10 -23.74 25.57
CA LYS A 135 -3.33 -22.50 24.83
C LYS A 135 -3.86 -22.78 23.42
N ARG A 136 -4.90 -22.04 23.06
CA ARG A 136 -5.44 -21.95 21.69
C ARG A 136 -4.87 -20.73 20.96
N LEU A 137 -5.00 -20.76 19.64
CA LEU A 137 -4.61 -19.65 18.76
C LEU A 137 -5.51 -18.42 18.96
N GLU A 138 -6.81 -18.66 19.08
CA GLU A 138 -7.86 -17.65 19.30
C GLU A 138 -7.94 -17.25 20.78
N GLY A 139 -8.28 -15.98 21.03
CA GLY A 139 -8.50 -15.44 22.37
C GLY A 139 -9.99 -15.27 22.65
N SER A 140 -10.64 -16.28 23.24
CA SER A 140 -12.06 -16.19 23.63
C SER A 140 -12.29 -15.28 24.84
N ASP A 141 -11.23 -14.98 25.59
CA ASP A 141 -11.30 -14.35 26.91
C ASP A 141 -10.86 -12.88 26.88
N THR A 142 -10.55 -12.35 25.69
CA THR A 142 -10.15 -10.95 25.47
C THR A 142 -11.31 -10.11 24.93
N SER A 143 -11.32 -8.81 25.23
CA SER A 143 -12.34 -7.86 24.74
C SER A 143 -12.36 -7.68 23.22
N TYR A 144 -11.36 -8.23 22.52
CA TYR A 144 -11.24 -8.25 21.08
C TYR A 144 -11.22 -9.72 20.64
N ASP A 145 -12.10 -10.07 19.71
CA ASP A 145 -12.16 -11.39 19.09
C ASP A 145 -10.97 -11.52 18.11
N SER A 146 -9.79 -11.81 18.65
CA SER A 146 -8.56 -11.92 17.86
C SER A 146 -8.41 -13.35 17.34
N ILE A 147 -8.38 -13.49 16.01
CA ILE A 147 -8.11 -14.77 15.31
C ILE A 147 -6.76 -15.35 15.74
N VAL A 148 -5.77 -14.49 16.00
CA VAL A 148 -4.48 -14.84 16.59
C VAL A 148 -4.26 -13.96 17.82
N ARG A 149 -4.06 -14.59 18.98
CA ARG A 149 -3.75 -13.88 20.23
C ARG A 149 -2.47 -13.06 20.13
N GLN A 150 -2.45 -11.92 20.80
CA GLN A 150 -1.31 -11.02 20.84
C GLN A 150 -0.02 -11.69 21.35
N ASP A 151 -0.09 -12.55 22.37
CA ASP A 151 1.11 -13.25 22.89
C ASP A 151 1.73 -14.21 21.86
N VAL A 152 0.92 -14.76 20.95
CA VAL A 152 1.41 -15.57 19.83
C VAL A 152 2.10 -14.68 18.80
N VAL A 153 1.50 -13.54 18.45
CA VAL A 153 2.10 -12.57 17.51
C VAL A 153 3.45 -12.07 18.05
N GLU A 154 3.53 -11.67 19.32
CA GLU A 154 4.75 -11.19 19.95
C GLU A 154 5.86 -12.26 19.99
N CYS A 155 5.49 -13.52 20.23
CA CYS A 155 6.43 -14.63 20.21
C CYS A 155 7.03 -14.83 18.81
N LEU A 156 6.18 -14.90 17.78
CA LEU A 156 6.59 -15.06 16.39
C LEU A 156 7.44 -13.89 15.90
N ASP A 157 7.00 -12.65 16.17
CA ASP A 157 7.70 -11.42 15.82
C ASP A 157 9.11 -11.39 16.41
N LYS A 158 9.22 -11.64 17.72
CA LYS A 158 10.49 -11.66 18.43
C LYS A 158 11.43 -12.73 17.88
N ALA A 159 10.94 -13.94 17.63
CA ALA A 159 11.78 -15.04 17.14
C ALA A 159 12.33 -14.76 15.73
N ILE A 160 11.45 -14.32 14.82
CA ILE A 160 11.83 -13.99 13.44
C ILE A 160 12.78 -12.78 13.41
N LYS A 161 12.45 -11.72 14.14
CA LYS A 161 13.31 -10.54 14.28
C LYS A 161 14.69 -10.91 14.81
N ASN A 162 14.75 -11.71 15.88
CA ASN A 162 16.03 -12.12 16.46
C ASN A 162 16.86 -12.94 15.48
N LEU A 163 16.26 -13.81 14.67
CA LEU A 163 16.98 -14.53 13.63
C LEU A 163 17.53 -13.56 12.58
N LEU A 164 16.67 -12.74 11.97
CA LEU A 164 17.02 -11.88 10.83
C LEU A 164 17.94 -10.71 11.20
N GLN A 165 17.94 -10.28 12.46
CA GLN A 165 18.84 -9.22 12.95
C GLN A 165 20.16 -9.77 13.51
N SER A 166 20.22 -11.05 13.91
CA SER A 166 21.44 -11.64 14.49
C SER A 166 22.48 -12.05 13.46
N SER A 167 22.12 -12.07 12.17
CA SER A 167 22.97 -12.60 11.11
C SER A 167 23.03 -11.63 9.93
N ASP A 168 24.18 -11.55 9.26
CA ASP A 168 24.29 -10.87 7.97
C ASP A 168 23.71 -11.80 6.88
N VAL A 169 22.38 -11.90 6.85
CA VAL A 169 21.64 -12.90 6.07
C VAL A 169 21.61 -12.50 4.60
N ASP A 170 22.26 -13.23 3.70
CA ASP A 170 22.19 -12.98 2.25
C ASP A 170 20.84 -13.39 1.66
N ASN A 171 20.36 -14.59 2.02
CA ASN A 171 19.13 -15.17 1.50
C ASN A 171 18.17 -15.54 2.64
N VAL A 172 16.90 -15.16 2.50
CA VAL A 172 15.84 -15.53 3.44
C VAL A 172 14.87 -16.46 2.72
N VAL A 173 14.74 -17.70 3.22
CA VAL A 173 13.85 -18.71 2.67
C VAL A 173 12.78 -19.08 3.70
N VAL A 174 11.53 -19.12 3.29
CA VAL A 174 10.38 -19.38 4.18
C VAL A 174 9.57 -20.56 3.69
N ALA A 175 9.42 -21.58 4.54
CA ALA A 175 8.60 -22.77 4.32
C ALA A 175 7.55 -22.91 5.43
N ALA A 176 6.62 -21.95 5.51
CA ALA A 176 5.72 -21.81 6.66
C ALA A 176 4.32 -22.43 6.49
N ARG A 177 3.98 -23.00 5.33
CA ARG A 177 2.61 -23.49 5.01
C ARG A 177 2.26 -24.88 5.56
N SER A 178 3.19 -25.58 6.21
CA SER A 178 2.91 -26.91 6.75
C SER A 178 1.97 -26.93 7.96
N GLY A 179 1.86 -25.82 8.69
CA GLY A 179 1.10 -25.71 9.94
C GLY A 179 -0.29 -25.09 9.79
N MET A 180 -0.58 -24.14 10.68
CA MET A 180 -1.87 -23.43 10.70
C MET A 180 -1.88 -22.32 9.64
N PRO A 181 -2.81 -22.31 8.66
CA PRO A 181 -2.79 -21.35 7.55
C PRO A 181 -2.75 -19.88 7.99
N VAL A 182 -3.52 -19.52 9.03
CA VAL A 182 -3.52 -18.16 9.57
C VAL A 182 -2.15 -17.76 10.12
N VAL A 183 -1.46 -18.68 10.79
CA VAL A 183 -0.12 -18.44 11.33
C VAL A 183 0.92 -18.37 10.21
N ALA A 184 0.79 -19.20 9.18
CA ALA A 184 1.66 -19.16 8.01
C ALA A 184 1.62 -17.77 7.34
N ASN A 185 0.43 -17.22 7.10
CA ASN A 185 0.28 -15.89 6.52
C ASN A 185 0.90 -14.81 7.42
N LEU A 186 0.67 -14.89 8.73
CA LEU A 186 1.27 -13.95 9.69
C LEU A 186 2.81 -14.02 9.68
N ILE A 187 3.38 -15.22 9.63
CA ILE A 187 4.85 -15.42 9.55
C ILE A 187 5.38 -14.79 8.26
N GLU A 188 4.72 -14.98 7.12
CA GLU A 188 5.15 -14.39 5.85
C GLU A 188 5.22 -12.86 5.96
N GLU A 189 4.21 -12.20 6.55
CA GLU A 189 4.23 -10.74 6.75
C GLU A 189 5.30 -10.27 7.74
N ILE A 190 5.48 -10.97 8.86
CA ILE A 190 6.54 -10.65 9.84
C ILE A 190 7.92 -10.77 9.17
N VAL A 191 8.12 -11.80 8.33
CA VAL A 191 9.38 -11.95 7.58
C VAL A 191 9.56 -10.79 6.62
N ARG A 192 8.55 -10.41 5.83
CA ARG A 192 8.66 -9.24 4.92
C ARG A 192 9.01 -7.96 5.69
N LEU A 193 8.42 -7.76 6.88
CA LEU A 193 8.67 -6.60 7.73
C LEU A 193 10.10 -6.52 8.25
N HIS A 194 10.68 -7.64 8.67
CA HIS A 194 12.03 -7.69 9.27
C HIS A 194 13.14 -8.04 8.29
N THR A 195 12.81 -8.40 7.04
CA THR A 195 13.83 -8.64 6.01
C THR A 195 14.57 -7.33 5.71
N PRO A 196 15.91 -7.32 5.69
CA PRO A 196 16.69 -6.10 5.42
C PRO A 196 16.34 -5.45 4.08
N GLN A 197 16.38 -4.11 4.04
CA GLN A 197 16.07 -3.35 2.83
C GLN A 197 16.93 -3.79 1.64
N GLY A 198 16.29 -4.04 0.49
CA GLY A 198 16.97 -4.48 -0.73
C GLY A 198 17.10 -6.00 -0.88
N LYS A 199 16.68 -6.79 0.12
CA LYS A 199 16.58 -8.25 0.03
C LYS A 199 15.11 -8.66 -0.10
N THR A 200 14.84 -9.69 -0.90
CA THR A 200 13.50 -10.24 -1.11
C THR A 200 13.46 -11.67 -0.57
N PRO A 201 12.57 -12.00 0.38
CA PRO A 201 12.45 -13.36 0.87
C PRO A 201 11.84 -14.29 -0.19
N THR A 202 12.37 -15.51 -0.28
CA THR A 202 11.84 -16.57 -1.14
C THR A 202 10.84 -17.40 -0.34
N PHE A 203 9.58 -17.42 -0.78
CA PHE A 203 8.53 -18.23 -0.17
C PHE A 203 8.39 -19.55 -0.92
N LEU A 204 8.47 -20.67 -0.19
CA LEU A 204 8.32 -22.01 -0.75
C LEU A 204 6.95 -22.60 -0.42
N GLU A 205 6.36 -23.27 -1.40
CA GLU A 205 5.24 -24.18 -1.20
C GLU A 205 5.70 -25.62 -1.39
N ILE A 206 5.22 -26.52 -0.54
CA ILE A 206 5.47 -27.96 -0.66
C ILE A 206 4.12 -28.66 -0.86
N PRO A 207 3.60 -28.73 -2.11
CA PRO A 207 2.36 -29.43 -2.38
C PRO A 207 2.47 -30.91 -2.04
N ASP A 208 1.33 -31.49 -1.64
CA ASP A 208 1.24 -32.93 -1.39
C ASP A 208 1.27 -33.67 -2.73
N ALA A 209 2.32 -34.48 -2.94
CA ALA A 209 2.55 -35.21 -4.18
C ALA A 209 1.37 -36.09 -4.61
N THR A 210 0.59 -36.59 -3.64
CA THR A 210 -0.60 -37.42 -3.94
C THR A 210 -1.75 -36.64 -4.56
N LYS A 211 -1.75 -35.30 -4.44
CA LYS A 211 -2.79 -34.42 -4.98
C LYS A 211 -2.40 -33.81 -6.33
N THR A 212 -1.11 -33.68 -6.61
CA THR A 212 -0.62 -33.06 -7.85
C THR A 212 -0.52 -34.03 -9.02
N GLY A 213 -0.60 -35.35 -8.78
CA GLY A 213 -0.65 -36.39 -9.81
C GLY A 213 0.60 -36.47 -10.71
N THR A 214 1.63 -35.69 -10.42
CA THR A 214 2.78 -35.42 -11.29
C THR A 214 4.10 -35.96 -10.72
N SER A 215 4.19 -36.17 -9.40
CA SER A 215 5.37 -36.72 -8.74
C SER A 215 5.02 -37.82 -7.74
N THR A 216 5.93 -38.76 -7.54
CA THR A 216 5.86 -39.78 -6.47
C THR A 216 6.35 -39.27 -5.11
N HIS A 217 6.99 -38.08 -5.10
CA HIS A 217 7.63 -37.48 -3.92
C HIS A 217 7.29 -35.99 -3.78
N ASP A 218 7.31 -35.47 -2.56
CA ASP A 218 7.02 -34.06 -2.27
C ASP A 218 8.16 -33.19 -2.83
N GLN A 219 7.82 -32.07 -3.47
CA GLN A 219 8.79 -31.14 -4.07
C GLN A 219 8.53 -29.74 -3.57
N ALA A 220 9.59 -28.99 -3.24
CA ALA A 220 9.47 -27.58 -2.91
C ALA A 220 9.48 -26.75 -4.19
N ILE A 221 8.52 -25.85 -4.33
CA ILE A 221 8.40 -24.94 -5.46
C ILE A 221 8.41 -23.50 -4.94
N GLU A 222 9.07 -22.61 -5.67
CA GLU A 222 8.99 -21.17 -5.40
C GLU A 222 7.57 -20.69 -5.66
N ARG A 223 7.05 -19.91 -4.71
CA ARG A 223 5.82 -19.17 -4.94
C ARG A 223 6.14 -17.93 -5.72
N GLU A 224 5.58 -17.84 -6.92
CA GLU A 224 5.47 -16.56 -7.61
C GLU A 224 4.67 -15.58 -6.72
N PRO A 225 5.05 -14.29 -6.67
CA PRO A 225 4.21 -13.25 -6.10
C PRO A 225 2.90 -13.18 -6.91
N GLY A 226 1.94 -14.00 -6.51
CA GLY A 226 0.62 -14.06 -7.13
C GLY A 226 -0.30 -13.03 -6.50
N TYR A 227 -1.27 -12.55 -7.28
CA TYR A 227 -2.38 -11.76 -6.79
C TYR A 227 -3.16 -12.54 -5.71
N ASP A 228 -3.16 -12.05 -4.46
CA ASP A 228 -4.06 -12.55 -3.41
C ASP A 228 -5.38 -11.75 -3.45
N PRO A 229 -6.53 -12.39 -3.74
CA PRO A 229 -7.82 -11.72 -3.73
C PRO A 229 -8.12 -11.01 -2.40
N ILE A 230 -7.74 -11.59 -1.26
CA ILE A 230 -8.00 -11.01 0.06
C ILE A 230 -7.22 -9.71 0.23
N GLU A 231 -5.92 -9.73 -0.08
CA GLU A 231 -5.05 -8.54 -0.05
C GLU A 231 -5.61 -7.44 -0.96
N SER A 232 -6.04 -7.81 -2.18
CA SER A 232 -6.65 -6.87 -3.11
C SER A 232 -7.93 -6.23 -2.58
N TYR A 233 -8.86 -7.01 -1.98
CA TYR A 233 -10.07 -6.45 -1.38
C TYR A 233 -9.77 -5.55 -0.17
N GLN A 234 -8.79 -5.93 0.66
CA GLN A 234 -8.37 -5.12 1.81
C GLN A 234 -7.73 -3.79 1.36
N ALA A 235 -6.79 -3.86 0.40
CA ALA A 235 -6.13 -2.69 -0.16
C ALA A 235 -7.13 -1.75 -0.84
N ARG A 236 -8.08 -2.30 -1.59
CA ARG A 236 -9.17 -1.55 -2.23
C ARG A 236 -10.10 -0.89 -1.22
N HIS A 237 -10.52 -1.60 -0.19
CA HIS A 237 -11.31 -1.03 0.91
C HIS A 237 -10.56 0.13 1.55
N ARG A 238 -9.26 -0.06 1.85
CA ARG A 238 -8.42 0.98 2.45
C ARG A 238 -8.24 2.19 1.54
N ALA A 239 -8.07 1.97 0.23
CA ALA A 239 -8.00 3.04 -0.75
C ALA A 239 -9.30 3.85 -0.81
N LEU A 240 -10.46 3.18 -0.81
CA LEU A 240 -11.77 3.84 -0.77
C LEU A 240 -11.91 4.73 0.46
N GLU A 241 -11.60 4.22 1.66
CA GLU A 241 -11.61 5.03 2.89
C GLU A 241 -10.71 6.26 2.79
N LEU A 242 -9.50 6.10 2.25
CA LEU A 242 -8.54 7.20 2.11
C LEU A 242 -9.00 8.23 1.08
N ILE A 243 -9.56 7.78 -0.05
CA ILE A 243 -10.14 8.65 -1.10
C ILE A 243 -11.34 9.41 -0.56
N GLU A 244 -12.24 8.73 0.15
CA GLU A 244 -13.40 9.34 0.80
C GLU A 244 -12.99 10.30 1.91
N ASN A 245 -11.80 10.19 2.48
CA ASN A 245 -11.24 11.18 3.39
C ASN A 245 -10.37 12.22 2.67
N GLY A 246 -10.29 12.23 1.34
CA GLY A 246 -9.53 13.19 0.55
C GLY A 246 -8.02 12.91 0.44
N ASN A 247 -7.51 11.85 1.07
CA ASN A 247 -6.09 11.50 1.08
C ASN A 247 -5.72 10.61 -0.12
N LEU A 248 -5.67 11.21 -1.31
CA LEU A 248 -5.41 10.49 -2.56
C LEU A 248 -3.98 9.91 -2.64
N LEU A 249 -2.98 10.57 -2.04
CA LEU A 249 -1.60 10.07 -2.01
C LEU A 249 -1.45 8.89 -1.07
N GLY A 250 -2.09 8.94 0.09
CA GLY A 250 -2.15 7.79 1.00
C GLY A 250 -2.87 6.61 0.37
N ALA A 251 -3.96 6.86 -0.37
CA ALA A 251 -4.67 5.81 -1.10
C ALA A 251 -3.75 5.10 -2.11
N TRP A 252 -2.93 5.84 -2.84
CA TRP A 252 -1.93 5.24 -3.74
C TRP A 252 -0.87 4.42 -3.00
N GLY A 253 -0.32 4.96 -1.91
CA GLY A 253 0.63 4.23 -1.07
C GLY A 253 0.07 2.90 -0.55
N ALA A 254 -1.24 2.83 -0.28
CA ALA A 254 -1.93 1.63 0.17
C ALA A 254 -2.12 0.56 -0.90
N VAL A 255 -1.97 0.87 -2.20
CA VAL A 255 -2.28 -0.08 -3.30
C VAL A 255 -1.16 -0.26 -4.32
N GLN A 256 -0.12 0.59 -4.30
CA GLN A 256 0.95 0.57 -5.31
C GLN A 256 1.66 -0.78 -5.45
N HIS A 257 1.71 -1.57 -4.37
CA HIS A 257 2.30 -2.92 -4.37
C HIS A 257 1.52 -3.90 -5.29
N LEU A 258 0.26 -3.60 -5.59
CA LEU A 258 -0.60 -4.43 -6.44
C LEU A 258 -0.62 -3.99 -7.92
N HIS A 259 -0.02 -2.84 -8.26
CA HIS A 259 -0.28 -2.14 -9.53
C HIS A 259 0.13 -2.92 -10.78
N ASN A 260 1.16 -3.76 -10.68
CA ASN A 260 1.69 -4.51 -11.82
C ASN A 260 0.96 -5.84 -12.08
N HIS A 261 -0.08 -6.16 -11.31
CA HIS A 261 -0.88 -7.37 -11.52
C HIS A 261 -2.04 -7.10 -12.50
N THR A 262 -2.22 -8.01 -13.46
CA THR A 262 -3.29 -7.93 -14.47
C THR A 262 -4.69 -7.89 -13.86
N ALA A 263 -4.90 -8.56 -12.72
CA ALA A 263 -6.17 -8.52 -11.97
C ALA A 263 -6.40 -7.22 -11.18
N SER A 264 -5.43 -6.28 -11.21
CA SER A 264 -5.43 -5.04 -10.43
C SER A 264 -5.60 -3.78 -11.29
N GLU A 265 -6.24 -3.86 -12.47
CA GLU A 265 -6.45 -2.68 -13.34
C GLU A 265 -7.13 -1.51 -12.62
N TRP A 266 -7.96 -1.78 -11.62
CA TRP A 266 -8.61 -0.79 -10.77
C TRP A 266 -7.61 0.14 -10.05
N THR A 267 -6.36 -0.32 -9.81
CA THR A 267 -5.30 0.50 -9.20
C THR A 267 -4.89 1.67 -10.09
N ASN A 268 -5.09 1.59 -11.42
CA ASN A 268 -4.85 2.70 -12.34
C ASN A 268 -5.67 3.94 -11.94
N VAL A 269 -6.94 3.73 -11.53
CA VAL A 269 -7.81 4.82 -11.08
C VAL A 269 -7.21 5.53 -9.86
N VAL A 270 -6.62 4.77 -8.93
CA VAL A 270 -5.99 5.32 -7.72
C VAL A 270 -4.69 6.05 -8.07
N GLU A 271 -3.92 5.54 -9.02
CA GLU A 271 -2.73 6.23 -9.56
C GLU A 271 -3.10 7.58 -10.19
N TRP A 272 -4.15 7.62 -11.03
CA TRP A 272 -4.62 8.85 -11.68
C TRP A 272 -5.03 9.90 -10.64
N LEU A 273 -5.72 9.48 -9.58
CA LEU A 273 -6.09 10.33 -8.46
C LEU A 273 -4.85 10.88 -7.71
N ALA A 274 -3.81 10.08 -7.53
CA ALA A 274 -2.56 10.53 -6.92
C ALA A 274 -1.78 11.51 -7.81
N CYS A 275 -1.73 11.27 -9.12
CA CYS A 275 -1.21 12.25 -10.09
C CYS A 275 -2.02 13.55 -10.05
N PHE A 276 -3.35 13.45 -9.97
CA PHE A 276 -4.23 14.61 -9.89
C PHE A 276 -3.98 15.44 -8.64
N ALA A 277 -3.88 14.80 -7.46
CA ALA A 277 -3.56 15.48 -6.20
C ALA A 277 -2.18 16.15 -6.25
N SER A 278 -1.21 15.51 -6.89
CA SER A 278 0.16 16.04 -7.03
C SER A 278 0.32 17.06 -8.16
N SER A 279 -0.74 17.33 -8.94
CA SER A 279 -0.67 18.11 -10.18
C SER A 279 0.40 17.60 -11.17
N ARG A 280 0.63 16.29 -11.20
CA ARG A 280 1.52 15.63 -12.17
C ARG A 280 0.79 15.39 -13.50
N PRO A 281 1.53 15.28 -14.63
CA PRO A 281 0.96 14.77 -15.87
C PRO A 281 0.30 13.41 -15.65
N MET A 282 -0.78 13.14 -16.37
CA MET A 282 -1.43 11.83 -16.29
C MET A 282 -0.61 10.76 -17.01
N PRO A 283 -0.61 9.52 -16.51
CA PRO A 283 0.10 8.41 -17.15
C PRO A 283 -0.40 8.12 -18.57
N SER A 284 0.45 7.55 -19.41
CA SER A 284 0.13 7.25 -20.82
C SER A 284 -1.01 6.24 -21.02
N HIS A 285 -1.20 5.32 -20.06
CA HIS A 285 -2.27 4.32 -20.07
C HIS A 285 -3.61 4.85 -19.56
N TRP A 286 -3.67 6.12 -19.21
CA TRP A 286 -4.92 6.73 -18.81
C TRP A 286 -5.89 6.87 -19.98
N LYS A 287 -7.12 6.45 -19.72
CA LYS A 287 -8.26 6.60 -20.62
C LYS A 287 -9.04 7.79 -20.08
N GLN A 288 -9.31 8.80 -20.91
CA GLN A 288 -9.94 10.10 -20.57
C GLN A 288 -11.39 9.97 -20.08
N ASP A 289 -11.59 9.14 -19.07
CA ASP A 289 -12.88 8.56 -18.73
C ASP A 289 -13.43 9.22 -17.45
N ILE A 290 -12.58 9.85 -16.63
CA ILE A 290 -12.98 10.62 -15.45
C ILE A 290 -12.85 12.10 -15.79
N LEU A 291 -13.89 12.63 -16.43
CA LEU A 291 -13.89 13.95 -17.08
C LEU A 291 -13.41 15.08 -16.16
N VAL A 292 -13.74 15.01 -14.87
CA VAL A 292 -13.41 16.08 -13.93
C VAL A 292 -11.90 16.19 -13.64
N LEU A 293 -11.13 15.12 -13.85
CA LEU A 293 -9.67 15.16 -13.71
C LEU A 293 -9.01 15.94 -14.85
N GLU A 294 -9.65 16.00 -16.03
CA GLU A 294 -9.23 16.79 -17.21
C GLU A 294 -10.02 18.05 -17.46
N HIS A 295 -11.01 18.35 -16.63
CA HIS A 295 -11.97 19.42 -16.89
C HIS A 295 -11.33 20.65 -17.55
N ASP A 296 -11.86 21.08 -18.69
CA ASP A 296 -11.28 22.13 -19.54
C ASP A 296 -10.86 23.37 -18.74
N LYS A 297 -11.69 23.77 -17.77
CA LYS A 297 -11.40 24.81 -16.78
C LYS A 297 -10.37 24.37 -15.73
N MET A 298 -9.25 25.08 -15.68
CA MET A 298 -8.24 24.92 -14.65
C MET A 298 -8.80 25.13 -13.24
N ALA A 299 -9.74 26.07 -13.09
CA ALA A 299 -10.37 26.43 -11.82
C ALA A 299 -11.15 25.27 -11.20
N VAL A 300 -11.81 24.44 -11.99
CA VAL A 300 -12.55 23.27 -11.49
C VAL A 300 -11.59 22.28 -10.84
N ARG A 301 -10.51 21.94 -11.55
CA ARG A 301 -9.46 21.04 -11.03
C ARG A 301 -8.80 21.61 -9.77
N ALA A 302 -8.50 22.91 -9.77
CA ALA A 302 -7.92 23.58 -8.61
C ALA A 302 -8.88 23.55 -7.40
N ALA A 303 -10.15 23.87 -7.59
CA ALA A 303 -11.15 23.90 -6.52
C ALA A 303 -11.34 22.51 -5.87
N LEU A 304 -11.39 21.46 -6.68
CA LEU A 304 -11.47 20.09 -6.19
C LEU A 304 -10.26 19.68 -5.36
N ARG A 305 -9.04 20.07 -5.78
CA ARG A 305 -7.83 19.83 -4.98
C ARG A 305 -7.89 20.53 -3.62
N VAL A 306 -8.44 21.75 -3.55
CA VAL A 306 -8.64 22.44 -2.26
C VAL A 306 -9.63 21.66 -1.39
N GLU A 307 -10.78 21.28 -1.95
CA GLU A 307 -11.81 20.54 -1.22
C GLU A 307 -11.27 19.21 -0.67
N LEU A 308 -10.54 18.45 -1.50
CA LEU A 308 -9.93 17.19 -1.10
C LEU A 308 -8.86 17.39 -0.02
N ALA A 309 -8.02 18.44 -0.14
CA ALA A 309 -7.02 18.77 0.88
C ALA A 309 -7.67 19.14 2.23
N LEU A 310 -8.74 19.94 2.22
CA LEU A 310 -9.49 20.27 3.44
C LEU A 310 -10.13 19.03 4.07
N ARG A 311 -10.69 18.15 3.23
CA ARG A 311 -11.28 16.89 3.67
C ARG A 311 -10.25 15.97 4.32
N ALA A 312 -9.01 15.98 3.82
CA ALA A 312 -7.88 15.24 4.36
C ALA A 312 -7.23 15.91 5.60
N GLY A 313 -7.66 17.10 5.99
CA GLY A 313 -6.98 17.89 7.03
C GLY A 313 -5.61 18.45 6.61
N ASP A 314 -5.28 18.42 5.32
CA ASP A 314 -4.04 18.98 4.76
C ASP A 314 -4.17 20.50 4.56
N ILE A 315 -4.15 21.23 5.68
CA ILE A 315 -4.32 22.68 5.73
C ILE A 315 -3.26 23.41 4.89
N PRO A 316 -1.95 23.08 4.93
CA PRO A 316 -0.95 23.75 4.10
C PRO A 316 -1.27 23.65 2.61
N ARG A 317 -1.62 22.45 2.12
CA ARG A 317 -2.00 22.26 0.71
C ARG A 317 -3.30 22.99 0.37
N ALA A 318 -4.30 22.98 1.26
CA ALA A 318 -5.53 23.73 1.05
C ALA A 318 -5.31 25.24 0.96
N VAL A 319 -4.42 25.81 1.79
CA VAL A 319 -4.04 27.24 1.73
C VAL A 319 -3.42 27.57 0.36
N HIS A 320 -2.44 26.78 -0.06
CA HIS A 320 -1.79 26.96 -1.36
C HIS A 320 -2.80 26.83 -2.52
N GLY A 321 -3.63 25.79 -2.46
CA GLY A 321 -4.65 25.52 -3.47
C GLY A 321 -5.71 26.61 -3.56
N THR A 322 -6.08 27.25 -2.44
CA THR A 322 -7.06 28.36 -2.42
C THR A 322 -6.57 29.56 -3.23
N ILE A 323 -5.27 29.85 -3.15
CA ILE A 323 -4.63 30.89 -3.97
C ILE A 323 -4.58 30.42 -5.42
N ALA A 324 -4.05 29.22 -5.67
CA ALA A 324 -3.96 28.65 -7.01
C ALA A 324 -5.31 28.56 -7.74
N PHE A 325 -6.42 28.36 -7.01
CA PHE A 325 -7.77 28.42 -7.57
C PHE A 325 -8.11 29.78 -8.16
N PHE A 326 -7.79 30.86 -7.46
CA PHE A 326 -7.99 32.21 -8.01
C PHE A 326 -7.14 32.42 -9.27
N GLU A 327 -5.88 31.99 -9.24
CA GLU A 327 -4.98 32.11 -10.40
C GLU A 327 -5.53 31.33 -11.59
N ALA A 328 -5.98 30.10 -11.36
CA ALA A 328 -6.60 29.25 -12.36
C ALA A 328 -7.90 29.85 -12.93
N ALA A 329 -8.79 30.39 -12.10
CA ALA A 329 -10.01 31.03 -12.56
C ALA A 329 -9.75 32.31 -13.35
N PHE A 330 -8.75 33.09 -12.94
CA PHE A 330 -8.28 34.24 -13.71
C PHE A 330 -7.73 33.80 -15.07
N TRP A 331 -6.96 32.71 -15.12
CA TRP A 331 -6.46 32.12 -16.36
C TRP A 331 -7.57 31.66 -17.30
N ASP A 332 -8.55 30.92 -16.79
CA ASP A 332 -9.67 30.42 -17.58
C ASP A 332 -10.46 31.56 -18.26
N TRP A 333 -10.55 32.73 -17.62
CA TRP A 333 -11.17 33.91 -18.21
C TRP A 333 -10.30 34.62 -19.24
N LEU A 334 -9.00 34.74 -18.98
CA LEU A 334 -8.07 35.32 -19.95
C LEU A 334 -8.03 34.49 -21.24
N LEU A 335 -8.05 33.16 -21.12
CA LEU A 335 -8.11 32.22 -22.25
C LEU A 335 -9.34 32.43 -23.15
N GLN A 336 -10.45 32.89 -22.58
CA GLN A 336 -11.70 33.13 -23.29
C GLN A 336 -11.86 34.57 -23.78
N TYR A 337 -10.94 35.47 -23.41
CA TYR A 337 -11.05 36.88 -23.75
C TYR A 337 -10.63 37.12 -25.20
N ASP A 338 -11.45 37.87 -25.96
CA ASP A 338 -11.12 38.24 -27.33
C ASP A 338 -10.19 39.47 -27.35
N PHE A 339 -8.90 39.21 -27.57
CA PHE A 339 -7.87 40.26 -27.64
C PHE A 339 -7.90 41.06 -28.95
N SER A 340 -8.68 40.66 -29.94
CA SER A 340 -8.75 41.36 -31.23
C SER A 340 -9.41 42.74 -31.11
N GLN A 341 -10.26 42.93 -30.10
CA GLN A 341 -10.99 44.18 -29.84
C GLN A 341 -10.17 45.21 -29.05
N GLU A 342 -9.00 44.82 -28.54
CA GLU A 342 -8.13 45.70 -27.77
C GLU A 342 -7.13 46.42 -28.68
N THR A 343 -7.25 47.75 -28.71
CA THR A 343 -6.33 48.62 -29.47
C THR A 343 -4.89 48.42 -28.97
N GLY A 344 -4.05 47.80 -29.82
CA GLY A 344 -2.65 47.48 -29.53
C GLY A 344 -2.33 45.99 -29.39
N CYS A 345 -3.31 45.11 -29.15
CA CYS A 345 -3.09 43.66 -29.09
C CYS A 345 -2.90 43.02 -30.47
N SER A 346 -3.58 43.54 -31.51
CA SER A 346 -3.50 43.04 -32.88
C SER A 346 -2.15 43.24 -33.60
N LYS A 347 -1.25 44.07 -33.07
CA LYS A 347 0.09 44.35 -33.64
C LYS A 347 1.23 43.59 -32.95
N LEU A 348 0.92 42.69 -32.02
CA LEU A 348 1.87 42.27 -31.00
C LEU A 348 2.31 40.80 -31.02
N GLY A 349 1.65 39.95 -31.81
CA GLY A 349 2.15 38.60 -32.10
C GLY A 349 2.46 37.76 -30.86
N GLY A 350 1.50 37.62 -29.95
CA GLY A 350 1.55 36.63 -28.87
C GLY A 350 0.22 35.90 -28.81
N SER A 351 0.26 34.58 -28.89
CA SER A 351 -0.91 33.74 -28.67
C SER A 351 -0.94 33.30 -27.21
N ILE A 352 -2.12 33.26 -26.59
CA ILE A 352 -2.25 32.61 -25.27
C ILE A 352 -1.82 31.13 -25.32
N SER A 353 -1.88 30.50 -26.51
CA SER A 353 -1.38 29.14 -26.73
C SER A 353 0.14 29.00 -26.54
N ASP A 354 0.90 30.09 -26.52
CA ASP A 354 2.34 30.07 -26.25
C ASP A 354 2.63 29.80 -24.75
N GLY A 355 1.59 29.83 -23.91
CA GLY A 355 1.68 29.64 -22.48
C GLY A 355 2.45 30.75 -21.76
N PHE A 356 2.25 30.87 -20.45
CA PHE A 356 3.13 31.65 -19.58
C PHE A 356 4.25 30.78 -19.02
N THR A 357 4.84 29.95 -19.89
CA THR A 357 5.92 29.08 -19.47
C THR A 357 7.25 29.83 -19.55
N PHE A 358 7.85 30.07 -18.40
CA PHE A 358 9.29 30.31 -18.31
C PHE A 358 9.97 28.96 -18.56
N GLN A 359 10.02 28.51 -19.82
CA GLN A 359 10.61 27.23 -20.21
C GLN A 359 12.15 27.21 -20.13
N GLN A 360 12.77 28.25 -19.59
CA GLN A 360 14.21 28.33 -19.38
C GLN A 360 14.49 28.84 -17.97
N ASP A 361 15.48 28.22 -17.31
CA ASP A 361 15.90 28.52 -15.92
C ASP A 361 16.26 30.00 -15.67
N HIS A 362 16.44 30.78 -16.74
CA HIS A 362 16.55 32.23 -16.70
C HIS A 362 15.75 32.87 -17.85
N PRO A 363 14.60 33.53 -17.57
CA PRO A 363 13.90 34.29 -18.59
C PRO A 363 14.76 35.45 -19.10
N THR A 364 14.74 35.70 -20.41
CA THR A 364 15.42 36.88 -20.95
C THR A 364 14.73 38.15 -20.45
N LYS A 365 15.45 39.29 -20.40
CA LYS A 365 14.86 40.58 -20.00
C LYS A 365 13.66 40.99 -20.87
N GLU A 366 13.56 40.49 -22.11
CA GLU A 366 12.38 40.68 -22.97
C GLU A 366 11.21 39.75 -22.62
N GLN A 367 11.48 38.53 -22.14
CA GLN A 367 10.48 37.59 -21.66
C GLN A 367 9.94 38.00 -20.28
N GLU A 368 10.76 38.52 -19.38
CA GLU A 368 10.30 39.16 -18.14
C GLU A 368 9.43 40.39 -18.45
N LYS A 369 9.83 41.19 -19.45
CA LYS A 369 9.05 42.34 -19.95
C LYS A 369 7.81 41.98 -20.76
N ARG A 370 7.54 40.69 -21.06
CA ARG A 370 6.21 40.23 -21.54
C ARG A 370 5.12 40.59 -20.58
N PHE A 371 5.55 41.04 -19.42
CA PHE A 371 4.72 41.72 -18.55
C PHE A 371 5.18 43.16 -18.03
N ARG A 372 4.92 44.37 -18.62
CA ARG A 372 4.17 45.63 -18.20
C ARG A 372 3.93 46.74 -19.27
N GLU A 373 2.79 47.45 -19.19
CA GLU A 373 2.55 48.89 -19.53
C GLU A 373 2.60 49.38 -21.01
N LYS A 374 1.65 50.26 -21.38
CA LYS A 374 1.55 50.91 -22.70
C LYS A 374 2.77 51.82 -22.91
N ASN A 375 3.73 51.40 -23.72
CA ASN A 375 4.74 52.30 -24.25
C ASN A 375 4.10 53.15 -25.35
N GLU A 376 3.98 54.46 -25.15
CA GLU A 376 3.32 55.40 -26.06
C GLU A 376 3.96 55.42 -27.46
N ASN A 377 5.24 55.04 -27.57
CA ASN A 377 5.96 54.98 -28.84
C ASN A 377 5.83 53.63 -29.58
N SER A 378 5.41 52.56 -28.91
CA SER A 378 5.36 51.22 -29.53
C SER A 378 3.99 50.54 -29.50
N GLY A 379 3.04 51.02 -28.69
CA GLY A 379 1.66 50.51 -28.65
C GLY A 379 1.51 49.09 -28.09
N LYS A 380 2.49 48.61 -27.31
CA LYS A 380 2.56 47.22 -26.81
C LYS A 380 2.21 47.11 -25.32
N TRP A 381 1.49 46.05 -24.89
CA TRP A 381 1.02 45.78 -23.51
C TRP A 381 1.71 44.58 -22.88
N TYR A 382 1.92 44.65 -21.55
CA TYR A 382 2.57 43.62 -20.74
C TYR A 382 2.08 43.81 -19.19
N ILE A 383 2.31 42.94 -18.11
CA ILE A 383 2.10 42.89 -16.58
C ILE A 383 3.34 42.61 -15.52
N ASN A 384 4.23 43.51 -15.03
CA ASN A 384 5.50 43.12 -14.26
C ASN A 384 5.34 42.65 -12.79
N ASP A 385 4.11 42.42 -12.32
CA ASP A 385 3.81 42.01 -10.94
C ASP A 385 2.42 41.43 -10.97
N PHE A 386 2.30 40.19 -10.50
CA PHE A 386 1.04 39.47 -10.45
C PHE A 386 -0.06 40.35 -9.83
N ALA A 387 0.22 41.02 -8.70
CA ALA A 387 -0.77 41.86 -8.02
C ALA A 387 -1.07 43.20 -8.71
N ARG A 388 -0.09 43.81 -9.40
CA ARG A 388 -0.31 45.08 -10.13
C ARG A 388 -0.94 44.88 -11.50
N GLY A 389 -0.73 43.75 -12.16
CA GLY A 389 -1.37 43.46 -13.44
C GLY A 389 -2.72 42.74 -13.33
N ILE A 390 -3.02 42.03 -12.24
CA ILE A 390 -4.36 41.47 -12.02
C ILE A 390 -5.42 42.57 -11.98
N LYS A 391 -5.19 43.69 -11.27
CA LYS A 391 -6.22 44.72 -11.06
C LYS A 391 -6.76 45.33 -12.37
N PRO A 392 -5.93 45.77 -13.34
CA PRO A 392 -6.42 46.24 -14.64
C PRO A 392 -7.22 45.18 -15.40
N TRP A 393 -6.76 43.94 -15.40
CA TRP A 393 -7.43 42.85 -16.12
C TRP A 393 -8.74 42.41 -15.45
N LEU A 394 -8.83 42.40 -14.12
CA LEU A 394 -10.10 42.17 -13.42
C LEU A 394 -11.14 43.22 -13.78
N HIS A 395 -10.73 44.48 -13.92
CA HIS A 395 -11.62 45.55 -14.39
C HIS A 395 -12.07 45.30 -15.84
N LYS A 396 -11.16 44.91 -16.73
CA LYS A 396 -11.48 44.61 -18.15
C LYS A 396 -12.37 43.38 -18.33
N LEU A 397 -12.07 42.28 -17.64
CA LEU A 397 -12.86 41.05 -17.68
C LEU A 397 -14.27 41.27 -17.12
N ASN A 398 -14.41 42.24 -16.20
CA ASN A 398 -15.67 42.65 -15.57
C ASN A 398 -16.46 41.45 -15.02
N LYS A 399 -15.79 40.60 -14.24
CA LYS A 399 -16.35 39.39 -13.60
C LYS A 399 -16.56 39.62 -12.10
N PRO A 400 -17.80 39.87 -11.64
CA PRO A 400 -18.08 40.29 -10.27
C PRO A 400 -17.62 39.29 -9.19
N ALA A 401 -17.85 37.99 -9.37
CA ALA A 401 -17.47 36.97 -8.40
C ALA A 401 -15.95 36.81 -8.33
N LEU A 402 -15.27 36.80 -9.48
CA LEU A 402 -13.80 36.78 -9.53
C LEU A 402 -13.19 38.01 -8.84
N GLY A 403 -13.78 39.19 -9.06
CA GLY A 403 -13.37 40.42 -8.38
C GLY A 403 -13.62 40.39 -6.86
N LYS A 404 -14.70 39.76 -6.40
CA LYS A 404 -14.98 39.54 -4.96
C LYS A 404 -13.97 38.57 -4.35
N LEU A 405 -13.65 37.47 -5.04
CA LEU A 405 -12.66 36.49 -4.60
C LEU A 405 -11.27 37.15 -4.42
N TRP A 406 -10.84 37.96 -5.39
CA TRP A 406 -9.60 38.72 -5.29
C TRP A 406 -9.54 39.62 -4.05
N LYS A 407 -10.64 40.31 -3.73
CA LYS A 407 -10.75 41.18 -2.56
C LYS A 407 -10.75 40.40 -1.24
N ALA A 408 -11.29 39.19 -1.23
CA ALA A 408 -11.27 38.31 -0.07
C ALA A 408 -9.86 37.80 0.25
N GLN A 409 -9.05 37.55 -0.77
CA GLN A 409 -7.63 37.20 -0.63
C GLN A 409 -6.77 38.44 -0.30
N LYS A 410 -6.98 39.03 0.87
CA LYS A 410 -6.18 40.15 1.39
C LYS A 410 -4.72 39.74 1.60
N TRP A 411 -3.83 40.72 1.79
CA TRP A 411 -2.40 40.49 2.07
C TRP A 411 -2.15 39.45 3.16
N GLN A 412 -2.96 39.47 4.24
CA GLN A 412 -2.88 38.49 5.33
C GLN A 412 -3.14 37.04 4.87
N VAL A 413 -4.09 36.82 3.94
CA VAL A 413 -4.39 35.48 3.38
C VAL A 413 -3.30 35.03 2.41
N ARG A 414 -2.70 35.96 1.66
CA ARG A 414 -1.61 35.63 0.72
C ARG A 414 -0.33 35.29 1.45
N ASN A 415 -0.04 36.00 2.53
CA ASN A 415 1.12 35.71 3.38
C ASN A 415 0.99 34.40 4.14
N LEU A 416 -0.23 33.93 4.41
CA LEU A 416 -0.41 32.59 4.99
C LEU A 416 0.26 31.51 4.17
N ARG A 417 0.32 31.65 2.84
CA ARG A 417 1.07 30.73 1.98
C ARG A 417 2.53 30.63 2.42
N ASN A 418 3.17 31.78 2.63
CA ASN A 418 4.56 31.84 3.09
C ASN A 418 4.67 31.30 4.53
N ASP A 419 3.72 31.66 5.40
CA ASP A 419 3.73 31.22 6.80
C ASP A 419 3.61 29.70 6.92
N VAL A 420 2.73 29.06 6.15
CA VAL A 420 2.55 27.59 6.19
C VAL A 420 3.58 26.83 5.35
N ALA A 421 4.27 27.49 4.42
CA ALA A 421 5.33 26.88 3.61
C ALA A 421 6.71 26.91 4.28
N HIS A 422 6.98 27.93 5.09
CA HIS A 422 8.33 28.18 5.63
C HIS A 422 8.46 27.99 7.14
N ASN A 423 7.36 27.80 7.87
CA ASN A 423 7.39 27.49 9.29
C ASN A 423 7.06 26.01 9.56
N GLU A 424 7.45 25.53 10.72
CA GLU A 424 7.06 24.20 11.20
C GLU A 424 5.53 24.11 11.38
N PRO A 425 4.87 23.06 10.84
CA PRO A 425 3.43 22.93 10.89
C PRO A 425 2.95 22.52 12.30
N THR A 426 2.74 23.51 13.16
CA THR A 426 2.12 23.31 14.49
C THR A 426 0.60 23.35 14.42
N GLN A 427 -0.08 22.66 15.34
CA GLN A 427 -1.56 22.68 15.41
C GLN A 427 -2.10 24.12 15.53
N ALA A 428 -1.48 24.96 16.37
CA ALA A 428 -1.89 26.35 16.53
C ALA A 428 -1.77 27.18 15.24
N LEU A 429 -0.73 26.93 14.42
CA LEU A 429 -0.59 27.56 13.11
C LEU A 429 -1.67 27.09 12.14
N MET A 430 -1.98 25.79 12.14
CA MET A 430 -3.05 25.22 11.29
C MET A 430 -4.43 25.78 11.66
N ASP A 431 -4.74 25.86 12.95
CA ASP A 431 -5.99 26.44 13.46
C ASP A 431 -6.09 27.92 13.11
N GLN A 432 -4.99 28.67 13.23
CA GLN A 432 -4.93 30.08 12.86
C GLN A 432 -5.14 30.26 11.35
N ALA A 433 -4.53 29.43 10.52
CA ALA A 433 -4.71 29.47 9.07
C ALA A 433 -6.16 29.19 8.68
N ALA A 434 -6.76 28.14 9.25
CA ALA A 434 -8.17 27.79 9.07
C ALA A 434 -9.10 28.93 9.49
N ALA A 435 -8.88 29.51 10.67
CA ALA A 435 -9.68 30.63 11.16
C ALA A 435 -9.60 31.86 10.25
N LYS A 436 -8.41 32.21 9.76
CA LYS A 436 -8.22 33.33 8.82
C LYS A 436 -8.91 33.07 7.47
N MET A 437 -8.84 31.86 6.95
CA MET A 437 -9.52 31.48 5.70
C MET A 437 -11.04 31.50 5.84
N SER A 438 -11.57 31.01 6.95
CA SER A 438 -13.01 31.10 7.25
C SER A 438 -13.48 32.52 7.48
N ALA A 439 -12.71 33.36 8.18
CA ALA A 439 -13.02 34.78 8.36
C ALA A 439 -13.05 35.54 7.02
N ALA A 440 -12.22 35.13 6.06
CA ALA A 440 -12.24 35.63 4.69
C ALA A 440 -13.40 35.07 3.83
N LYS A 441 -14.22 34.18 4.38
CA LYS A 441 -15.30 33.45 3.69
C LYS A 441 -14.81 32.62 2.49
N LEU A 442 -13.54 32.19 2.56
CA LEU A 442 -12.94 31.31 1.57
C LEU A 442 -13.21 29.85 1.90
N TRP A 443 -13.25 29.50 3.19
CA TRP A 443 -13.62 28.17 3.71
C TRP A 443 -14.82 28.27 4.64
N SER A 444 -15.60 27.19 4.76
CA SER A 444 -16.73 27.15 5.70
C SER A 444 -16.25 27.23 7.15
N SER A 445 -16.97 27.97 7.99
CA SER A 445 -16.70 28.06 9.43
C SER A 445 -17.36 26.98 10.28
N SER A 446 -18.39 26.30 9.75
CA SER A 446 -19.30 25.42 10.53
C SER A 446 -19.29 23.94 10.11
N ALA A 447 -18.47 23.55 9.13
CA ALA A 447 -18.36 22.16 8.70
C ALA A 447 -17.08 21.54 9.25
N SER A 448 -17.16 20.29 9.70
CA SER A 448 -16.03 19.44 10.04
C SER A 448 -16.10 18.16 9.17
N PRO A 449 -15.26 18.02 8.13
CA PRO A 449 -14.21 18.95 7.73
C PRO A 449 -14.75 20.24 7.08
N GLN A 450 -13.93 21.30 7.07
CA GLN A 450 -14.25 22.54 6.39
C GLN A 450 -14.40 22.31 4.87
N SER A 451 -15.21 23.12 4.21
CA SER A 451 -15.49 23.01 2.78
C SER A 451 -15.20 24.31 2.04
N PHE A 452 -14.63 24.20 0.86
CA PHE A 452 -14.32 25.24 -0.10
C PHE A 452 -15.41 25.40 -1.17
N LEU A 453 -15.81 24.30 -1.82
CA LEU A 453 -16.82 24.27 -2.89
C LEU A 453 -18.21 24.70 -2.42
N SER A 454 -18.50 24.56 -1.12
CA SER A 454 -19.75 25.04 -0.54
C SER A 454 -19.81 26.58 -0.40
N GLN A 455 -18.67 27.28 -0.48
CA GLN A 455 -18.64 28.72 -0.22
C GLN A 455 -19.22 29.53 -1.38
N THR A 456 -20.06 30.51 -1.04
CA THR A 456 -20.75 31.37 -2.02
C THR A 456 -19.79 32.08 -2.98
N LEU A 457 -18.59 32.48 -2.50
CA LEU A 457 -17.57 33.11 -3.35
C LEU A 457 -17.04 32.14 -4.41
N VAL A 458 -16.77 30.89 -4.03
CA VAL A 458 -16.25 29.85 -4.91
C VAL A 458 -17.31 29.43 -5.93
N LYS A 459 -18.53 29.16 -5.46
CA LYS A 459 -19.68 28.86 -6.33
C LYS A 459 -19.89 29.96 -7.36
N GLY A 460 -19.89 31.22 -6.93
CA GLY A 460 -20.06 32.36 -7.83
C GLY A 460 -19.01 32.40 -8.94
N VAL A 461 -17.73 32.14 -8.63
CA VAL A 461 -16.66 32.12 -9.64
C VAL A 461 -16.82 30.96 -10.61
N LEU A 462 -17.14 29.76 -10.12
CA LEU A 462 -17.33 28.58 -10.96
C LEU A 462 -18.59 28.70 -11.84
N SER A 463 -19.68 29.23 -11.30
CA SER A 463 -20.89 29.51 -12.08
C SER A 463 -20.67 30.59 -13.13
N GLU A 464 -19.89 31.64 -12.85
CA GLU A 464 -19.49 32.62 -13.86
C GLU A 464 -18.75 31.93 -15.03
N LEU A 465 -17.91 30.94 -14.74
CA LEU A 465 -17.17 30.14 -15.73
C LEU A 465 -18.04 29.10 -16.47
N GLY A 466 -19.34 29.04 -16.20
CA GLY A 466 -20.28 28.11 -16.83
C GLY A 466 -20.33 26.73 -16.19
N VAL A 467 -19.84 26.57 -14.95
CA VAL A 467 -19.92 25.30 -14.22
C VAL A 467 -21.24 25.21 -13.48
N ASP A 468 -22.05 24.24 -13.86
CA ASP A 468 -23.31 23.92 -13.20
C ASP A 468 -23.06 23.17 -11.87
N LYS A 469 -23.81 23.56 -10.83
CA LYS A 469 -23.77 22.96 -9.47
C LYS A 469 -22.35 22.66 -8.94
N PRO A 470 -21.50 23.67 -8.74
CA PRO A 470 -20.11 23.47 -8.28
C PRO A 470 -19.96 22.67 -6.97
N GLU A 471 -20.96 22.72 -6.09
CA GLU A 471 -21.03 21.91 -4.86
C GLU A 471 -21.04 20.39 -5.09
N ASP A 472 -21.56 19.95 -6.24
CA ASP A 472 -21.74 18.53 -6.55
C ASP A 472 -20.49 17.92 -7.20
N LEU A 473 -19.47 18.72 -7.52
CA LEU A 473 -18.25 18.26 -8.18
C LEU A 473 -17.54 17.16 -7.38
N LEU A 474 -17.42 17.32 -6.06
CA LEU A 474 -16.77 16.31 -5.21
C LEU A 474 -17.62 15.06 -5.07
N SER A 475 -18.93 15.20 -4.81
CA SER A 475 -19.82 14.05 -4.62
C SER A 475 -19.94 13.24 -5.92
N GLY A 476 -19.98 13.91 -7.07
CA GLY A 476 -19.91 13.30 -8.40
C GLY A 476 -18.62 12.52 -8.62
N LEU A 477 -17.46 13.14 -8.34
CA LEU A 477 -16.16 12.46 -8.43
C LEU A 477 -16.12 11.23 -7.52
N LEU A 478 -16.45 11.36 -6.24
CA LEU A 478 -16.38 10.26 -5.28
C LEU A 478 -17.33 9.11 -5.66
N LYS A 479 -18.52 9.42 -6.18
CA LYS A 479 -19.46 8.41 -6.68
C LYS A 479 -18.86 7.64 -7.86
N GLU A 480 -18.30 8.34 -8.84
CA GLU A 480 -17.67 7.74 -10.02
C GLU A 480 -16.50 6.83 -9.62
N ILE A 481 -15.61 7.30 -8.74
CA ILE A 481 -14.49 6.50 -8.24
C ILE A 481 -14.99 5.26 -7.49
N ARG A 482 -15.99 5.42 -6.63
CA ARG A 482 -16.56 4.31 -5.87
C ARG A 482 -17.15 3.24 -6.80
N CYS A 483 -17.87 3.63 -7.84
CA CYS A 483 -18.36 2.70 -8.87
C CYS A 483 -17.21 1.92 -9.52
N ARG A 484 -16.15 2.61 -9.98
CA ARG A 484 -15.01 1.95 -10.65
C ARG A 484 -14.19 1.02 -9.76
N LEU A 485 -14.09 1.33 -8.47
CA LEU A 485 -13.36 0.48 -7.53
C LEU A 485 -14.20 -0.72 -7.08
N LEU A 486 -15.52 -0.57 -6.93
CA LEU A 486 -16.41 -1.67 -6.50
C LEU A 486 -16.82 -2.60 -7.64
N GLU A 487 -16.99 -2.06 -8.85
CA GLU A 487 -17.34 -2.78 -10.06
C GLU A 487 -16.21 -2.57 -11.09
N PRO A 488 -14.99 -3.07 -10.85
CA PRO A 488 -13.95 -3.01 -11.86
C PRO A 488 -14.47 -3.79 -13.07
N ASP A 489 -14.63 -3.10 -14.21
CA ASP A 489 -15.15 -3.70 -15.45
C ASP A 489 -14.55 -5.10 -15.63
N VAL A 490 -15.38 -6.13 -15.47
CA VAL A 490 -15.00 -7.50 -15.79
C VAL A 490 -14.92 -7.53 -17.32
N LYS A 491 -13.73 -7.30 -17.86
CA LYS A 491 -13.43 -7.55 -19.27
C LYS A 491 -12.89 -8.95 -19.47
#